data_AF-A0A1Y6D5H5-F1
#
_entry.id   AF-A0A1Y6D5H5-F1
#
_cell.length_a   1.000
_cell.length_b   1.000
_cell.length_c   1.000
_cell.angle_alpha   90.00
_cell.angle_beta   90.00
_cell.angle_gamma   90.00
#
_symmetry.space_group_name_H-M   'P 1'
#
loop_
_entity.id
_entity.type
_entity.pdbx_description
1 polymer ?
#
loop_
_entity_poly.entity_id
_entity_poly.type
_entity_poly.pdbx_seq_one_letter_code
_entity_poly.pdbx_strand_id
1 'polypeptide(L)'
;MNDAPALETIAPVLAYRELYSDKAYEYLTRNPNLPFTVLTPVKKEKGQERLDSADRLYSTAVSRVRQPVESLFNWIQEKTGIECASKVRSFRGLLVHVFARLAAAMFLLSSCLQSA
;
A
#
# COMPACT_ATOMS: atom_id res chain seq x y z
N MET A 1 4.71 2.35 -14.22
CA MET A 1 4.53 0.90 -14.01
C MET A 1 3.37 0.78 -13.06
N ASN A 2 2.27 0.12 -13.44
CA ASN A 2 1.13 -0.03 -12.55
C ASN A 2 1.44 -1.17 -11.57
N ASP A 3 1.16 -0.98 -10.28
CA ASP A 3 1.51 -1.97 -9.24
C ASP A 3 0.57 -3.17 -9.24
N ALA A 4 -0.62 -3.03 -9.84
CA ALA A 4 -1.61 -4.10 -9.87
C ALA A 4 -1.21 -5.35 -10.67
N PRO A 5 -0.59 -5.26 -11.87
CA PRO A 5 -0.03 -6.45 -12.52
C PRO A 5 0.96 -7.23 -11.64
N ALA A 6 1.75 -6.52 -10.82
CA ALA A 6 2.66 -7.16 -9.88
C ALA A 6 1.88 -7.88 -8.76
N LEU A 7 0.84 -7.24 -8.23
CA LEU A 7 -0.08 -7.86 -7.27
C LEU A 7 -0.77 -9.11 -7.84
N GLU A 8 -1.31 -9.04 -9.06
CA GLU A 8 -1.98 -10.17 -9.72
C GLU A 8 -1.03 -11.37 -9.88
N THR A 9 0.26 -11.11 -10.13
CA THR A 9 1.29 -12.16 -10.26
C THR A 9 1.51 -12.91 -8.94
N ILE A 10 1.48 -12.20 -7.80
CA ILE A 10 1.72 -12.80 -6.48
C ILE A 10 0.45 -13.20 -5.75
N ALA A 11 -0.73 -12.75 -6.21
CA ALA A 11 -2.01 -12.98 -5.54
C ALA A 11 -2.25 -14.45 -5.17
N PRO A 12 -1.98 -15.45 -6.04
CA PRO A 12 -2.23 -16.86 -5.70
C PRO A 12 -1.43 -17.41 -4.51
N VAL A 13 -0.29 -16.77 -4.16
CA VAL A 13 0.55 -17.21 -3.03
C VAL A 13 0.27 -16.43 -1.74
N LEU A 14 -0.61 -15.43 -1.78
CA LEU A 14 -0.98 -14.65 -0.60
C LEU A 14 -2.08 -15.39 0.19
N ALA A 15 -1.87 -15.58 1.49
CA ALA A 15 -2.81 -16.27 2.37
C ALA A 15 -3.98 -15.39 2.87
N TYR A 16 -4.05 -14.12 2.44
CA TYR A 16 -5.01 -13.14 2.94
C TYR A 16 -6.35 -13.22 2.21
N ARG A 17 -7.44 -12.98 2.94
CA ARG A 17 -8.82 -13.01 2.41
C ARG A 17 -9.35 -11.65 2.00
N GLU A 18 -8.71 -10.57 2.41
CA GLU A 18 -9.18 -9.20 2.21
C GLU A 18 -8.02 -8.32 1.73
N LEU A 19 -8.31 -7.48 0.73
CA LEU A 19 -7.39 -6.48 0.20
C LEU A 19 -7.97 -5.09 0.40
N TYR A 20 -7.40 -4.33 1.34
CA TYR A 20 -7.76 -2.92 1.55
C TYR A 20 -6.94 -2.04 0.60
N SER A 21 -7.59 -1.47 -0.41
CA SER A 21 -6.91 -0.76 -1.49
C SER A 21 -7.55 0.57 -1.86
N ASP A 22 -6.93 1.28 -2.80
CA ASP A 22 -7.45 2.53 -3.35
C ASP A 22 -8.60 2.31 -4.30
N LYS A 23 -9.44 3.34 -4.47
CA LYS A 23 -10.54 3.32 -5.44
C LYS A 23 -10.00 3.01 -6.85
N ALA A 24 -8.78 3.44 -7.15
CA ALA A 24 -8.10 3.11 -8.41
C ALA A 24 -8.01 1.58 -8.67
N TYR A 25 -8.02 0.75 -7.63
CA TYR A 25 -7.95 -0.70 -7.72
C TYR A 25 -9.30 -1.39 -7.67
N GLU A 26 -10.41 -0.65 -7.71
CA GLU A 26 -11.76 -1.23 -7.70
C GLU A 26 -11.98 -2.23 -8.84
N TYR A 27 -11.32 -2.05 -9.98
CA TYR A 27 -11.45 -2.98 -11.11
C TYR A 27 -11.01 -4.41 -10.77
N LEU A 28 -10.17 -4.61 -9.75
CA LEU A 28 -9.76 -5.93 -9.28
C LEU A 28 -10.96 -6.74 -8.76
N THR A 29 -12.03 -6.08 -8.29
CA THR A 29 -13.29 -6.75 -7.91
C THR A 29 -13.92 -7.55 -9.05
N ARG A 30 -13.58 -7.21 -10.31
CA ARG A 30 -14.09 -7.89 -11.51
C ARG A 30 -13.31 -9.14 -11.87
N ASN A 31 -12.18 -9.40 -11.20
CA ASN A 31 -11.36 -10.58 -11.45
C ASN A 31 -11.75 -11.70 -10.47
N PRO A 32 -12.52 -12.72 -10.90
CA PRO A 32 -12.98 -13.79 -10.02
C PRO A 32 -11.86 -14.74 -9.57
N ASN A 33 -10.68 -14.66 -10.21
CA ASN A 33 -9.55 -15.54 -9.89
C ASN A 33 -8.69 -15.01 -8.74
N LEU A 34 -8.99 -13.82 -8.20
CA LEU A 34 -8.28 -13.29 -7.04
C LEU A 34 -8.74 -14.02 -5.77
N PRO A 35 -7.81 -14.45 -4.91
CA PRO A 35 -8.14 -15.22 -3.70
C PRO A 35 -8.65 -14.34 -2.54
N PHE A 36 -8.85 -13.04 -2.77
CA PHE A 36 -9.23 -12.07 -1.75
C PHE A 36 -10.39 -11.18 -2.20
N THR A 37 -11.14 -10.67 -1.22
CA THR A 37 -12.17 -9.66 -1.39
C THR A 37 -11.52 -8.28 -1.43
N VAL A 38 -11.75 -7.52 -2.51
CA VAL A 38 -11.17 -6.19 -2.67
C VAL A 38 -12.09 -5.15 -2.03
N LEU A 39 -11.57 -4.47 -1.00
CA LEU A 39 -12.23 -3.43 -0.25
C LEU A 39 -11.62 -2.08 -0.63
N THR A 40 -12.41 -1.24 -1.30
CA THR A 40 -12.00 0.13 -1.68
C THR A 40 -13.00 1.14 -1.11
N PRO A 41 -12.58 2.36 -0.75
CA PRO A 41 -13.51 3.39 -0.30
C PRO A 41 -14.52 3.74 -1.40
N VAL A 42 -15.69 4.24 -1.04
CA VAL A 42 -16.70 4.70 -2.01
C VAL A 42 -16.38 6.14 -2.40
N LYS A 43 -16.31 6.41 -3.71
CA LYS A 43 -16.08 7.76 -4.24
C LYS A 43 -17.41 8.43 -4.52
N LYS A 44 -17.50 9.73 -4.23
CA LYS A 44 -18.66 10.54 -4.61
C LYS A 44 -18.84 10.54 -6.12
N GLU A 45 -20.09 10.44 -6.57
CA GLU A 45 -20.43 10.68 -7.97
C GLU A 45 -20.33 12.17 -8.30
N LYS A 46 -20.14 12.49 -9.57
CA LYS A 46 -20.05 13.88 -10.02
C LYS A 46 -21.39 14.58 -9.81
N GLY A 47 -21.41 15.62 -8.98
CA GLY A 47 -22.64 16.36 -8.62
C GLY A 47 -23.30 15.88 -7.32
N GLN A 48 -22.79 14.81 -6.69
CA GLN A 48 -23.27 14.36 -5.39
C GLN A 48 -22.62 15.19 -4.27
N GLU A 49 -23.44 15.94 -3.51
CA GLU A 49 -22.92 16.76 -2.41
C GLU A 49 -22.42 15.89 -1.23
N ARG A 50 -23.19 14.88 -0.85
CA ARG A 50 -22.92 14.01 0.31
C ARG A 50 -23.06 12.54 -0.05
N LEU A 51 -22.09 11.75 0.41
CA LEU A 51 -22.21 10.30 0.46
C LEU A 51 -23.20 9.91 1.56
N ASP A 52 -23.90 8.81 1.33
CA ASP A 52 -24.74 8.22 2.36
C ASP A 52 -23.94 7.92 3.64
N SER A 53 -24.64 7.90 4.76
CA SER A 53 -24.04 7.68 6.08
C SER A 53 -23.32 6.33 6.15
N ALA A 54 -23.88 5.28 5.54
CA ALA A 54 -23.27 3.96 5.51
C ALA A 54 -21.98 3.95 4.67
N ASP A 55 -22.01 4.56 3.48
CA ASP A 55 -20.83 4.64 2.59
C ASP A 55 -19.69 5.43 3.23
N ARG A 56 -20.01 6.48 3.98
CA ARG A 56 -19.01 7.25 4.72
C ARG A 56 -18.37 6.42 5.83
N LEU A 57 -19.18 5.68 6.59
CA LEU A 57 -18.68 4.79 7.64
C LEU A 57 -17.78 3.70 7.07
N TYR A 58 -18.23 3.05 6.00
CA TYR A 58 -17.46 2.02 5.29
C TYR A 58 -16.14 2.59 4.75
N SER A 59 -16.18 3.72 4.05
CA SER A 59 -14.96 4.35 3.51
C SER A 59 -13.99 4.75 4.63
N THR A 60 -14.50 5.24 5.75
CA THR A 60 -13.69 5.57 6.93
C THR A 60 -13.03 4.33 7.51
N ALA A 61 -13.74 3.19 7.60
CA ALA A 61 -13.19 1.93 8.06
C ALA A 61 -12.07 1.43 7.15
N VAL A 62 -12.30 1.43 5.82
CA VAL A 62 -11.29 1.03 4.83
C VAL A 62 -10.04 1.93 4.93
N SER A 63 -10.22 3.26 5.02
CA SER A 63 -9.10 4.20 5.15
C SER A 63 -8.35 4.01 6.47
N ARG A 64 -9.02 3.74 7.59
CA ARG A 64 -8.36 3.51 8.88
C ARG A 64 -7.42 2.32 8.87
N VAL A 65 -7.76 1.24 8.16
CA VAL A 65 -6.88 0.07 8.01
C VAL A 65 -5.64 0.41 7.18
N ARG A 66 -5.78 1.25 6.16
CA ARG A 66 -4.68 1.65 5.26
C ARG A 66 -3.72 2.67 5.86
N GLN A 67 -4.25 3.63 6.63
CA GLN A 67 -3.49 4.77 7.16
C GLN A 67 -2.17 4.38 7.86
N PRO A 68 -2.11 3.34 8.73
CA PRO A 68 -0.84 2.92 9.34
C PRO A 68 0.20 2.46 8.33
N VAL A 69 -0.23 1.73 7.28
CA VAL A 69 0.66 1.23 6.22
C VAL A 69 1.20 2.39 5.41
N GLU A 70 0.35 3.33 4.99
CA GLU A 70 0.74 4.55 4.29
C GLU A 70 1.71 5.40 5.12
N SER A 71 1.42 5.57 6.42
CA SER A 71 2.27 6.31 7.34
C SER A 71 3.65 5.66 7.51
N LEU A 72 3.69 4.33 7.60
CA LEU A 72 4.94 3.57 7.68
C LEU A 72 5.78 3.74 6.40
N PHE A 73 5.20 3.57 5.21
CA PHE A 73 5.92 3.74 3.95
C PHE A 73 6.40 5.18 3.75
N ASN A 74 5.58 6.17 4.10
CA ASN A 74 5.99 7.56 4.07
C ASN A 74 7.18 7.82 5.01
N TRP A 75 7.16 7.27 6.23
CA TRP A 75 8.27 7.38 7.17
C TRP A 75 9.56 6.70 6.64
N ILE A 76 9.46 5.48 6.09
CA ILE A 76 10.60 4.78 5.48
C ILE A 76 11.19 5.64 4.36
N GLN A 77 10.33 6.20 3.50
CA GLN A 77 10.75 7.05 2.40
C GLN A 77 11.42 8.34 2.91
N GLU A 78 10.85 9.01 3.90
CA GLU A 78 11.43 10.21 4.50
C GLU A 78 12.81 9.94 5.11
N LYS A 79 12.97 8.83 5.85
CA LYS A 79 14.22 8.53 6.55
C LYS A 79 15.31 7.98 5.64
N THR A 80 14.94 7.29 4.57
CA THR A 80 15.91 6.51 3.80
C THR A 80 15.98 6.91 2.33
N GLY A 81 14.96 7.56 1.77
CA GLY A 81 14.88 7.85 0.34
C GLY A 81 14.81 6.57 -0.50
N ILE A 82 14.04 5.57 -0.06
CA ILE A 82 13.91 4.28 -0.74
C ILE A 82 13.45 4.43 -2.20
N GLU A 83 12.61 5.42 -2.53
CA GLU A 83 12.11 5.70 -3.88
C GLU A 83 13.14 6.37 -4.80
N CYS A 84 14.32 6.79 -4.29
CA CYS A 84 15.44 7.26 -5.12
C CYS A 84 16.11 6.14 -5.95
N ALA A 85 15.42 5.00 -6.09
CA ALA A 85 15.78 3.83 -6.86
C ALA A 85 15.83 4.07 -8.39
N SER A 86 15.17 5.11 -8.90
CA SER A 86 15.12 5.43 -10.35
C SER A 86 16.50 5.73 -10.96
N LYS A 87 17.50 6.05 -10.13
CA LYS A 87 18.88 6.31 -10.54
C LYS A 87 19.73 5.03 -10.64
N VAL A 88 19.23 3.89 -10.16
CA VAL A 88 19.95 2.61 -10.13
C VAL A 88 19.85 1.93 -11.49
N ARG A 89 21.00 1.57 -12.07
CA ARG A 89 21.11 1.13 -13.48
C ARG A 89 21.14 -0.38 -13.68
N SER A 90 21.01 -1.18 -12.61
CA SER A 90 20.99 -2.64 -12.71
C SER A 90 20.01 -3.25 -11.71
N PHE A 91 19.42 -4.39 -12.08
CA PHE A 91 18.49 -5.11 -11.20
C PHE A 91 19.16 -5.55 -9.89
N ARG A 92 20.40 -6.06 -9.96
CA ARG A 92 21.17 -6.42 -8.76
C ARG A 92 21.42 -5.21 -7.86
N GLY A 93 21.79 -4.06 -8.46
CA GLY A 93 21.93 -2.81 -7.72
C GLY A 93 20.61 -2.35 -7.09
N LEU A 94 19.49 -2.55 -7.78
CA LEU A 94 18.16 -2.19 -7.29
C LEU A 94 17.80 -3.01 -6.04
N LEU A 95 18.04 -4.32 -6.07
CA LEU A 95 17.83 -5.17 -4.90
C LEU A 95 18.69 -4.72 -3.71
N VAL A 96 19.98 -4.46 -3.93
CA VAL A 96 20.87 -3.96 -2.88
C VAL A 96 20.37 -2.62 -2.32
N HIS A 97 19.94 -1.69 -3.19
CA HIS A 97 19.38 -0.40 -2.76
C HIS A 97 18.13 -0.60 -1.90
N VAL A 98 17.13 -1.36 -2.37
CA VAL A 98 15.88 -1.58 -1.63
C VAL A 98 16.14 -2.22 -0.27
N PHE A 99 16.89 -3.34 -0.23
CA PHE A 99 17.17 -4.03 1.04
C PHE A 99 18.05 -3.21 1.98
N ALA A 100 19.04 -2.45 1.48
CA ALA A 100 19.85 -1.58 2.32
C ALA A 100 19.05 -0.43 2.93
N ARG A 101 18.13 0.18 2.17
CA ARG A 101 17.25 1.24 2.66
C ARG A 101 16.25 0.71 3.69
N LEU A 102 15.66 -0.46 3.47
CA LEU A 102 14.81 -1.12 4.46
C LEU A 102 15.59 -1.47 5.74
N ALA A 103 16.80 -2.03 5.62
CA ALA A 103 17.65 -2.34 6.77
C ALA A 103 17.98 -1.07 7.58
N ALA A 104 18.32 0.03 6.90
CA ALA A 104 18.56 1.31 7.55
C ALA A 104 17.31 1.84 8.27
N ALA A 105 16.12 1.75 7.65
CA ALA A 105 14.86 2.14 8.28
C ALA A 105 14.58 1.33 9.56
N MET A 106 14.76 0.02 9.50
CA MET A 106 14.56 -0.86 10.67
C MET A 106 15.57 -0.58 11.78
N PHE A 107 16.83 -0.30 11.43
CA PHE A 107 17.85 0.10 12.39
C PHE A 107 17.45 1.40 13.13
N LEU A 108 17.05 2.43 12.37
CA LEU A 108 16.56 3.69 12.95
C LEU A 108 15.36 3.48 13.86
N LEU A 109 14.39 2.67 13.43
CA LEU A 109 13.20 2.35 14.23
C LEU A 109 13.58 1.67 15.55
N SER A 110 14.52 0.71 15.51
CA SER A 110 14.99 0.00 16.71
C SER A 110 15.76 0.89 17.69
N SER A 111 16.58 1.82 17.18
CA SER A 111 17.33 2.76 18.03
C SER A 111 16.43 3.80 18.72
N CYS A 112 15.31 4.18 18.08
CA CYS A 112 14.31 5.06 18.66
C CYS A 112 13.59 4.38 19.85
N LEU A 113 13.25 3.09 19.71
CA LEU A 113 12.62 2.28 20.76
C LEU A 113 13.51 2.07 22.00
N GLN A 114 14.84 2.11 21.85
CA GLN A 114 15.78 1.97 22.97
C GLN A 114 15.99 3.26 23.77
N SER A 115 15.53 4.40 23.23
CA SER A 115 15.75 5.73 23.81
C SER A 115 14.49 6.31 24.49
N ALA A 116 13.40 5.53 24.54
CA ALA A 116 12.10 5.89 25.12
C ALA A 116 11.77 5.00 26.32
#